data_AF-A0A5P3VRU6-F1
#
_entry.id   AF-A0A5P3VRU6-F1
#
_cell.length_a   1.000
_cell.length_b   1.000
_cell.length_c   1.000
_cell.angle_alpha   90.00
_cell.angle_beta   90.00
_cell.angle_gamma   90.00
#
_symmetry.space_group_name_H-M   'P 1'
#
loop_
_entity.id
_entity.type
_entity.pdbx_description
1 polymer ?
#
loop_
_entity_poly.entity_id
_entity_poly.type
_entity_poly.pdbx_seq_one_letter_code
_entity_poly.pdbx_strand_id
1 'polypeptide(L)'
;MPQFLPLTSLRLFFALWVLCRHWLYSYEGSGPLFDIGVSSAFFDRGYLGVDGFFVLSGFILTYNYDSPSGMRRDWSEFIVARIARIYPAYIVCLCAMAVAVVGYDWVTRSNMLGSANYSASGLFLELFMLSAWRYAGSGGWNDVGWSVSAEWFAYVCFPIFLFAAPRLNPRRILLAAGCMFAVLAIVEVTSPDHLALSGGLARLVPEFMLGVLLCRLRRVSIDYHGYRWAALLSTAVCAVGIALHADTLFVLGAAGMILSLSYRKDALAKVLSFRLLVFLGEISYCIYIVQRIPQYFFGFGRSRIPYVADMPGAMQALLLLSITIAAAILLHFTVEKPMRSWINRQFGATRRRTQLKAS
;
A
#
# COMPACT_ATOMS: atom_id res chain seq x y z
N MET A 1 4.55 18.75 -9.38
CA MET A 1 3.90 17.70 -10.19
C MET A 1 2.40 17.82 -9.98
N PRO A 2 1.56 17.85 -11.02
CA PRO A 2 0.11 17.90 -10.83
C PRO A 2 -0.31 16.67 -10.01
N GLN A 3 -0.82 16.91 -8.80
CA GLN A 3 -1.30 15.86 -7.92
C GLN A 3 -2.77 15.60 -8.21
N PHE A 4 -3.14 14.34 -8.38
CA PHE A 4 -4.52 13.92 -8.29
C PHE A 4 -4.91 13.93 -6.81
N LEU A 5 -5.49 15.03 -6.33
CA LEU A 5 -5.97 15.16 -4.95
C LEU A 5 -6.91 14.01 -4.55
N PRO A 6 -7.90 13.60 -5.37
CA PRO A 6 -8.79 12.50 -5.02
C PRO A 6 -8.06 11.16 -4.84
N LEU A 7 -7.08 10.88 -5.70
CA LEU A 7 -6.27 9.66 -5.61
C LEU A 7 -5.33 9.68 -4.41
N THR A 8 -4.94 10.87 -3.93
CA THR A 8 -4.15 11.00 -2.70
C THR A 8 -5.01 10.61 -1.50
N SER A 9 -6.24 11.14 -1.42
CA SER A 9 -7.21 10.77 -0.38
C SER A 9 -7.63 9.30 -0.48
N LEU A 10 -7.72 8.73 -1.69
CA LEU A 10 -8.07 7.32 -1.85
C LEU A 10 -7.11 6.38 -1.11
N ARG A 11 -5.82 6.73 -1.04
CA ARG A 11 -4.81 5.99 -0.28
C ARG A 11 -5.12 5.90 1.20
N LEU A 12 -5.74 6.94 1.77
CA LEU A 12 -6.15 6.92 3.18
C LEU A 12 -7.13 5.76 3.41
N PHE A 13 -8.14 5.64 2.55
CA PHE A 13 -9.17 4.60 2.70
C PHE A 13 -8.56 3.19 2.58
N PHE A 14 -7.63 2.99 1.64
CA PHE A 14 -6.90 1.73 1.55
C PHE A 14 -6.07 1.44 2.80
N ALA A 15 -5.33 2.43 3.33
CA ALA A 15 -4.53 2.26 4.54
C ALA A 15 -5.41 1.95 5.78
N LEU A 16 -6.49 2.71 5.97
CA LEU A 16 -7.42 2.53 7.09
C LEU A 16 -8.14 1.19 7.01
N TRP A 17 -8.47 0.72 5.81
CA TRP A 17 -9.14 -0.57 5.67
C TRP A 17 -8.23 -1.75 6.03
N VAL A 18 -6.95 -1.68 5.61
CA VAL A 18 -5.93 -2.64 6.06
C VAL A 18 -5.74 -2.56 7.57
N LEU A 19 -5.68 -1.36 8.14
CA LEU A 19 -5.57 -1.13 9.58
C LEU A 19 -6.74 -1.79 10.34
N CYS A 20 -7.98 -1.57 9.89
CA CYS A 20 -9.17 -2.17 10.51
C CYS A 20 -9.11 -3.70 10.46
N ARG A 21 -8.62 -4.32 9.38
CA ARG A 21 -8.43 -5.77 9.33
C ARG A 21 -7.52 -6.25 10.47
N HIS A 22 -6.38 -5.59 10.68
CA HIS A 22 -5.43 -6.02 11.73
C HIS A 22 -6.00 -5.92 13.15
N TRP A 23 -7.09 -5.19 13.36
CA TRP A 23 -7.71 -5.01 14.68
C TRP A 23 -8.95 -5.87 14.86
N LEU A 24 -9.74 -6.04 13.80
CA LEU A 24 -11.07 -6.66 13.85
C LEU A 24 -11.11 -8.08 13.31
N TYR A 25 -10.07 -8.50 12.58
CA TYR A 25 -9.97 -9.87 12.06
C TYR A 25 -9.32 -10.79 13.09
N SER A 26 -9.91 -11.97 13.27
CA SER A 26 -9.34 -13.06 14.08
C SER A 26 -8.28 -13.79 13.29
N TYR A 27 -7.02 -13.66 13.68
CA TYR A 27 -5.95 -14.50 13.15
C TYR A 27 -5.91 -15.82 13.93
N GLU A 28 -5.83 -16.95 13.23
CA GLU A 28 -5.95 -18.32 13.76
C GLU A 28 -5.40 -18.48 15.19
N GLY A 29 -6.30 -18.78 16.14
CA GLY A 29 -5.98 -19.02 17.56
C GLY A 29 -6.01 -17.79 18.48
N SER A 30 -6.08 -16.58 17.94
CA SER A 30 -6.32 -15.34 18.69
C SER A 30 -7.62 -14.69 18.21
N GLY A 31 -8.56 -14.44 19.14
CA GLY A 31 -9.76 -13.67 18.83
C GLY A 31 -9.42 -12.26 18.30
N PRO A 32 -10.40 -11.52 17.78
CA PRO A 32 -10.14 -10.17 17.29
C PRO A 32 -9.59 -9.31 18.43
N LEU A 33 -8.72 -8.34 18.12
CA LEU A 33 -8.17 -7.46 19.16
C LEU A 33 -9.32 -6.70 19.85
N PHE A 34 -10.34 -6.30 19.09
CA PHE A 34 -11.55 -5.71 19.61
C PHE A 34 -12.79 -6.42 19.07
N ASP A 35 -13.70 -6.79 19.96
CA ASP A 35 -15.08 -7.08 19.56
C ASP A 35 -15.88 -5.78 19.66
N ILE A 36 -16.23 -5.22 18.50
CA ILE A 36 -17.07 -4.02 18.39
C ILE A 36 -18.52 -4.37 17.98
N GLY A 37 -18.89 -5.66 17.97
CA GLY A 37 -20.21 -6.13 17.54
C GLY A 37 -20.45 -6.01 16.03
N VAL A 38 -19.39 -5.78 15.25
CA VAL A 38 -19.44 -5.62 13.78
C VAL A 38 -18.39 -6.53 13.13
N SER A 39 -18.58 -7.85 13.21
CA SER A 39 -17.87 -8.77 12.32
C SER A 39 -18.58 -8.74 10.97
N SER A 40 -17.90 -8.29 9.92
CA SER A 40 -18.46 -8.27 8.58
C SER A 40 -17.41 -8.71 7.57
N ALA A 41 -17.86 -9.37 6.50
CA ALA A 41 -17.01 -9.73 5.35
C ALA A 41 -16.19 -8.55 4.81
N PHE A 42 -16.64 -7.32 5.06
CA PHE A 42 -15.90 -6.10 4.76
C PHE A 42 -14.56 -6.00 5.51
N PHE A 43 -14.52 -6.23 6.82
CA PHE A 43 -13.26 -6.14 7.57
C PHE A 43 -12.33 -7.32 7.32
N ASP A 44 -12.89 -8.51 7.11
CA ASP A 44 -12.12 -9.73 6.79
C ASP A 44 -11.32 -9.56 5.50
N ARG A 45 -11.89 -8.84 4.53
CA ARG A 45 -11.25 -8.53 3.24
C ARG A 45 -10.47 -7.23 3.21
N GLY A 46 -10.14 -6.63 4.37
CA GLY A 46 -9.35 -5.39 4.42
C GLY A 46 -7.95 -5.48 3.81
N TYR A 47 -7.43 -6.69 3.53
CA TYR A 47 -6.20 -6.87 2.76
C TYR A 47 -6.31 -6.38 1.32
N LEU A 48 -7.53 -6.26 0.79
CA LEU A 48 -7.77 -5.74 -0.54
C LEU A 48 -7.40 -4.26 -0.70
N GLY A 49 -7.26 -3.54 0.42
CA GLY A 49 -6.65 -2.21 0.40
C GLY A 49 -5.24 -2.23 -0.20
N VAL A 50 -4.48 -3.31 -0.02
CA VAL A 50 -3.14 -3.48 -0.64
C VAL A 50 -3.23 -3.62 -2.16
N ASP A 51 -4.25 -4.29 -2.71
CA ASP A 51 -4.45 -4.35 -4.17
C ASP A 51 -4.75 -2.99 -4.76
N GLY A 52 -5.59 -2.24 -4.04
CA GLY A 52 -5.87 -0.85 -4.36
C GLY A 52 -4.57 -0.03 -4.43
N PHE A 53 -3.63 -0.24 -3.51
CA PHE A 53 -2.31 0.37 -3.56
C PHE A 53 -1.49 -0.09 -4.76
N PHE A 54 -1.44 -1.39 -5.08
CA PHE A 54 -0.65 -1.92 -6.20
C PHE A 54 -1.12 -1.35 -7.54
N VAL A 55 -2.43 -1.35 -7.81
CA VAL A 55 -3.00 -0.73 -9.01
C VAL A 55 -2.73 0.77 -9.05
N LEU A 56 -2.91 1.46 -7.92
CA LEU A 56 -2.70 2.90 -7.82
C LEU A 56 -1.23 3.30 -8.05
N SER A 57 -0.30 2.52 -7.53
CA SER A 57 1.14 2.74 -7.70
C SER A 57 1.55 2.58 -9.17
N GLY A 58 1.08 1.53 -9.84
CA GLY A 58 1.31 1.36 -11.29
C GLY A 58 0.78 2.54 -12.11
N PHE A 59 -0.42 3.03 -11.77
CA PHE A 59 -1.03 4.19 -12.43
C PHE A 59 -0.23 5.48 -12.23
N ILE A 60 0.08 5.83 -10.97
CA ILE A 60 0.73 7.10 -10.64
C ILE A 60 2.18 7.13 -11.13
N LEU A 61 2.90 6.01 -11.07
CA LEU A 61 4.27 5.95 -11.58
C LEU A 61 4.28 6.08 -13.10
N THR A 62 3.38 5.40 -13.81
CA THR A 62 3.25 5.56 -15.26
C THR A 62 2.89 6.99 -15.62
N TYR A 63 1.97 7.62 -14.90
CA TYR A 63 1.60 9.02 -15.14
C TYR A 63 2.79 9.98 -15.05
N ASN A 64 3.65 9.80 -14.04
CA ASN A 64 4.78 10.70 -13.77
C ASN A 64 6.03 10.41 -14.62
N TYR A 65 6.31 9.14 -14.93
CA TYR A 65 7.59 8.72 -15.51
C TYR A 65 7.50 8.19 -16.93
N ASP A 66 6.32 7.77 -17.39
CA ASP A 66 6.13 7.40 -18.79
C ASP A 66 5.99 8.68 -19.63
N SER A 67 7.07 9.42 -19.86
CA SER A 67 7.05 10.61 -20.73
C SER A 67 7.05 10.20 -22.22
N PRO A 68 6.22 10.83 -23.07
CA PRO A 68 6.29 10.69 -24.53
C PRO A 68 7.54 11.34 -25.15
N SER A 69 8.22 12.25 -24.44
CA SER A 69 9.11 13.25 -25.05
C SER A 69 10.53 12.80 -25.44
N GLY A 70 10.81 11.50 -25.59
CA GLY A 70 12.13 11.01 -26.03
C GLY A 70 13.32 11.34 -25.09
N MET A 71 13.06 12.03 -23.98
CA MET A 71 14.06 12.41 -22.99
C MET A 71 14.61 11.15 -22.32
N ARG A 72 15.95 11.01 -22.27
CA ARG A 72 16.60 9.89 -21.58
C ARG A 72 16.10 9.82 -20.15
N ARG A 73 15.42 8.73 -19.81
CA ARG A 73 14.88 8.49 -18.46
C ARG A 73 16.04 8.17 -17.54
N ASP A 74 16.26 9.01 -16.54
CA ASP A 74 17.23 8.71 -15.51
C ASP A 74 16.61 7.74 -14.50
N TRP A 75 16.77 6.44 -14.78
CA TRP A 75 16.27 5.37 -13.92
C TRP A 75 16.86 5.40 -12.52
N SER A 76 18.07 5.92 -12.38
CA SER A 76 18.70 6.03 -11.07
C SER A 76 18.14 7.20 -10.26
N GLU A 77 17.77 8.31 -10.89
CA GLU A 77 16.99 9.36 -10.22
C GLU A 77 15.63 8.82 -9.76
N PHE A 78 14.95 8.04 -10.60
CA PHE A 78 13.70 7.37 -10.24
C PHE A 78 13.86 6.49 -9.00
N ILE A 79 14.84 5.57 -8.99
CA ILE A 79 15.07 4.65 -7.87
C ILE A 79 15.43 5.42 -6.60
N VAL A 80 16.31 6.41 -6.67
CA VAL A 80 16.65 7.25 -5.52
C VAL A 80 15.42 7.96 -4.97
N ALA A 81 14.57 8.52 -5.83
CA ALA A 81 13.34 9.17 -5.40
C ALA A 81 12.34 8.20 -4.76
N ARG A 82 12.36 6.91 -5.13
CA ARG A 82 11.55 5.85 -4.48
C ARG A 82 12.13 5.48 -3.12
N ILE A 83 13.44 5.20 -3.04
CA ILE A 83 14.14 4.92 -1.77
C ILE A 83 13.88 6.07 -0.79
N ALA A 84 14.07 7.31 -1.24
CA ALA A 84 13.84 8.52 -0.44
C ALA A 84 12.42 8.64 0.12
N ARG A 85 11.42 8.06 -0.57
CA ARG A 85 10.02 8.12 -0.17
C ARG A 85 9.64 7.02 0.81
N ILE A 86 10.13 5.79 0.64
CA ILE A 86 9.67 4.63 1.41
C ILE A 86 10.67 4.22 2.51
N TYR A 87 11.96 4.14 2.18
CA TYR A 87 12.92 3.40 2.99
C TYR A 87 13.19 4.01 4.37
N PRO A 88 13.32 5.34 4.54
CA PRO A 88 13.60 5.93 5.86
C PRO A 88 12.53 5.62 6.91
N ALA A 89 11.25 5.74 6.54
CA ALA A 89 10.16 5.45 7.48
C ALA A 89 10.02 3.93 7.71
N TYR A 90 10.20 3.13 6.65
CA TYR A 90 10.21 1.66 6.74
C TYR A 90 11.25 1.16 7.75
N ILE A 91 12.51 1.60 7.64
CA ILE A 91 13.59 1.11 8.50
C ILE A 91 13.39 1.51 9.96
N VAL A 92 12.90 2.73 10.21
CA VAL A 92 12.58 3.18 11.57
C VAL A 92 11.50 2.29 12.19
N CYS A 93 10.46 1.95 11.43
CA CYS A 93 9.42 1.05 11.91
C CYS A 93 9.94 -0.38 12.13
N LEU A 94 10.77 -0.90 11.22
CA LEU A 94 11.39 -2.22 11.37
C LEU A 94 12.26 -2.30 12.63
N CYS A 95 13.12 -1.31 12.84
CA CYS A 95 13.97 -1.23 14.04
C CYS A 95 13.14 -1.07 15.32
N ALA A 96 12.12 -0.20 15.31
CA ALA A 96 11.25 -0.01 16.47
C ALA A 96 10.52 -1.30 16.84
N MET A 97 10.04 -2.04 15.85
CA MET A 97 9.39 -3.33 16.08
C MET A 97 10.37 -4.40 16.55
N ALA A 98 11.58 -4.45 15.99
CA ALA A 98 12.62 -5.36 16.47
C ALA A 98 13.00 -5.11 17.94
N VAL A 99 13.14 -3.84 18.34
CA VAL A 99 13.37 -3.47 19.74
C VAL A 99 12.17 -3.85 20.62
N ALA A 100 10.94 -3.62 20.15
CA ALA A 100 9.73 -3.97 20.89
C ALA A 100 9.62 -5.48 21.14
N VAL A 101 9.88 -6.30 20.12
CA VAL A 101 9.84 -7.77 20.21
C VAL A 101 10.95 -8.29 21.12
N VAL A 102 12.18 -7.82 20.97
CA VAL A 102 13.30 -8.22 21.84
C VAL A 102 13.03 -7.82 23.30
N GLY A 103 12.52 -6.62 23.53
CA GLY A 103 12.16 -6.13 24.86
C GLY A 103 11.04 -6.96 25.50
N TYR A 104 9.98 -7.26 24.75
CA TYR A 104 8.89 -8.11 25.22
C TYR A 104 9.38 -9.51 25.56
N ASP A 105 10.18 -10.13 24.71
CA ASP A 105 10.73 -11.47 24.93
C ASP A 105 11.61 -11.52 26.17
N TRP A 106 12.42 -10.49 26.38
CA TRP A 106 13.26 -10.34 27.56
C TRP A 106 12.44 -10.21 28.86
N VAL A 107 11.36 -9.42 28.84
CA VAL A 107 10.48 -9.21 30.00
C VAL A 107 9.61 -10.43 30.32
N THR A 108 9.07 -11.08 29.30
CA THR A 108 8.08 -12.16 29.46
C THR A 108 8.67 -13.56 29.41
N ARG A 109 9.94 -13.70 29.01
CA ARG A 109 10.63 -14.99 28.80
C ARG A 109 9.87 -15.90 27.82
N SER A 110 9.24 -15.31 26.81
CA SER A 110 8.39 -16.01 25.85
C SER A 110 9.15 -16.90 24.86
N ASN A 111 10.48 -16.78 24.78
CA ASN A 111 11.36 -17.49 23.84
C ASN A 111 10.90 -17.38 22.37
N MET A 112 10.43 -16.19 21.96
CA MET A 112 9.93 -15.92 20.61
C MET A 112 11.06 -15.65 19.61
N LEU A 113 12.23 -15.21 20.08
CA LEU A 113 13.39 -14.92 19.25
C LEU A 113 13.94 -16.22 18.64
N GLY A 114 14.24 -16.21 17.34
CA GLY A 114 14.67 -17.40 16.60
C GLY A 114 13.53 -18.31 16.15
N SER A 115 12.27 -17.98 16.49
CA SER A 115 11.09 -18.61 15.88
C SER A 115 11.00 -18.32 14.39
N ALA A 116 10.09 -19.01 13.69
CA ALA A 116 9.83 -18.79 12.27
C ALA A 116 9.50 -17.33 11.93
N ASN A 117 8.82 -16.62 12.82
CA ASN A 117 8.39 -15.23 12.62
C ASN A 117 9.49 -14.20 12.96
N TYR A 118 10.40 -14.52 13.89
CA TYR A 118 11.42 -13.59 14.40
C TYR A 118 12.83 -14.17 14.26
N SER A 119 13.17 -14.59 13.05
CA SER A 119 14.50 -15.11 12.69
C SER A 119 15.44 -14.00 12.22
N ALA A 120 16.74 -14.19 12.42
CA ALA A 120 17.76 -13.24 11.93
C ALA A 120 17.79 -13.17 10.38
N SER A 121 17.55 -14.28 9.69
CA SER A 121 17.41 -14.31 8.24
C SER A 121 16.17 -13.56 7.77
N GLY A 122 15.05 -13.68 8.48
CA GLY A 122 13.84 -12.87 8.24
C GLY A 122 14.11 -11.38 8.38
N LEU A 123 14.82 -10.98 9.44
CA LEU A 123 15.20 -9.57 9.65
C LEU A 123 16.06 -9.04 8.50
N PHE A 124 17.02 -9.85 8.02
CA PHE A 124 17.86 -9.50 6.90
C PHE A 124 17.04 -9.32 5.61
N LEU A 125 16.11 -10.23 5.32
CA LEU A 125 15.24 -10.11 4.15
C LEU A 125 14.35 -8.86 4.22
N GLU A 126 13.83 -8.52 5.40
CA GLU A 126 13.05 -7.29 5.61
C GLU A 126 13.92 -6.04 5.47
N LEU A 127 15.14 -6.02 6.03
CA LEU A 127 16.09 -4.91 5.92
C LEU A 127 16.35 -4.49 4.46
N PHE A 128 16.40 -5.47 3.56
CA PHE A 128 16.59 -5.24 2.12
C PHE A 128 15.29 -5.23 1.30
N MET A 129 14.12 -5.31 1.96
CA MET A 129 12.81 -5.36 1.31
C MET A 129 12.70 -6.52 0.28
N LEU A 130 13.26 -7.68 0.61
CA LEU A 130 13.27 -8.90 -0.21
C LEU A 130 12.32 -9.99 0.30
N SER A 131 11.67 -9.78 1.43
CA SER A 131 10.82 -10.79 2.10
C SER A 131 9.62 -11.24 1.26
N ALA A 132 9.06 -10.37 0.42
CA ALA A 132 7.89 -10.67 -0.42
C ALA A 132 8.21 -10.93 -1.89
N TRP A 133 9.49 -11.11 -2.23
CA TRP A 133 9.91 -11.50 -3.58
C TRP A 133 9.66 -13.00 -3.84
N ARG A 134 9.40 -13.76 -2.77
CA ARG A 134 8.85 -15.11 -2.78
C ARG A 134 7.43 -15.08 -2.19
N TYR A 135 6.93 -16.23 -1.74
CA TYR A 135 5.70 -16.34 -0.97
C TYR A 135 5.74 -15.40 0.24
N ALA A 136 4.75 -14.52 0.36
CA ALA A 136 4.60 -13.62 1.48
C ALA A 136 4.08 -14.42 2.69
N GLY A 137 4.97 -14.83 3.59
CA GLY A 137 4.57 -15.48 4.83
C GLY A 137 3.67 -14.57 5.68
N SER A 138 2.80 -15.17 6.50
CA SER A 138 1.88 -14.48 7.42
C SER A 138 2.52 -13.91 8.69
N GLY A 139 3.83 -13.70 8.67
CA GLY A 139 4.60 -13.23 9.82
C GLY A 139 5.88 -12.55 9.40
N GLY A 140 6.58 -12.00 10.39
CA GLY A 140 7.80 -11.23 10.20
C GLY A 140 8.02 -10.29 11.35
N TRP A 141 9.13 -9.57 11.30
CA TRP A 141 9.45 -8.54 12.28
C TRP A 141 8.43 -7.41 12.20
N ASN A 142 8.17 -6.89 11.00
CA ASN A 142 7.01 -6.05 10.75
C ASN A 142 6.17 -6.66 9.62
N ASP A 143 5.13 -7.41 10.00
CA ASP A 143 4.29 -8.17 9.08
C ASP A 143 3.69 -7.31 7.96
N VAL A 144 3.32 -6.05 8.20
CA VAL A 144 2.79 -5.18 7.13
C VAL A 144 3.85 -4.78 6.09
N GLY A 145 5.13 -5.03 6.37
CA GLY A 145 6.27 -4.74 5.51
C GLY A 145 6.32 -5.57 4.22
N TRP A 146 5.62 -6.72 4.14
CA TRP A 146 5.62 -7.56 2.95
C TRP A 146 5.13 -6.80 1.70
N SER A 147 4.11 -5.94 1.85
CA SER A 147 3.56 -5.19 0.72
C SER A 147 4.54 -4.16 0.17
N VAL A 148 5.32 -3.52 1.05
CA VAL A 148 6.38 -2.57 0.70
C VAL A 148 7.52 -3.30 0.00
N SER A 149 7.84 -4.53 0.44
CA SER A 149 8.81 -5.40 -0.26
C SER A 149 8.36 -5.77 -1.67
N ALA A 150 7.08 -6.13 -1.85
CA ALA A 150 6.53 -6.42 -3.17
C ALA A 150 6.51 -5.15 -4.04
N GLU A 151 6.15 -4.00 -3.47
CA GLU A 151 6.16 -2.72 -4.18
C GLU A 151 7.60 -2.32 -4.59
N TRP A 152 8.59 -2.61 -3.75
CA TRP A 152 10.00 -2.41 -4.08
C TRP A 152 10.42 -3.22 -5.31
N PHE A 153 9.96 -4.47 -5.45
CA PHE A 153 10.15 -5.25 -6.68
C PHE A 153 9.56 -4.53 -7.90
N ALA A 154 8.32 -4.03 -7.80
CA ALA A 154 7.69 -3.30 -8.91
C ALA A 154 8.48 -2.05 -9.29
N TYR A 155 9.12 -1.37 -8.33
CA TYR A 155 9.95 -0.20 -8.59
C TYR A 155 11.24 -0.57 -9.32
N VAL A 156 11.95 -1.60 -8.87
CA VAL A 156 13.17 -2.07 -9.55
C VAL A 156 12.85 -2.56 -10.97
N CYS A 157 11.76 -3.30 -11.14
CA CYS A 157 11.31 -3.85 -12.42
C CYS A 157 10.49 -2.87 -13.26
N PHE A 158 10.26 -1.64 -12.80
CA PHE A 158 9.38 -0.66 -13.44
C PHE A 158 9.65 -0.43 -14.94
N PRO A 159 10.91 -0.38 -15.43
CA PRO A 159 11.19 -0.29 -16.86
C PRO A 159 10.55 -1.43 -17.67
N ILE A 160 10.60 -2.66 -17.16
CA ILE A 160 10.06 -3.85 -17.82
C ILE A 160 8.55 -3.70 -17.97
N PHE A 161 7.84 -3.24 -16.92
CA PHE A 161 6.41 -2.96 -17.01
C PHE A 161 6.07 -1.94 -18.11
N LEU A 162 6.86 -0.86 -18.23
CA LEU A 162 6.65 0.14 -19.28
C LEU A 162 6.97 -0.37 -20.68
N PHE A 163 7.91 -1.30 -20.84
CA PHE A 163 8.23 -1.89 -22.14
C PHE A 163 7.22 -2.95 -22.57
N ALA A 164 6.77 -3.79 -21.63
CA ALA A 164 5.80 -4.85 -21.89
C ALA A 164 4.39 -4.31 -22.19
N ALA A 165 4.00 -3.19 -21.58
CA ALA A 165 2.69 -2.61 -21.84
C ALA A 165 2.60 -2.05 -23.29
N PRO A 166 1.46 -2.24 -24.00
CA PRO A 166 1.18 -1.55 -25.25
C PRO A 166 1.00 -0.03 -25.03
N ARG A 167 1.32 0.80 -26.03
CA ARG A 167 1.33 2.28 -25.91
C ARG A 167 0.19 3.02 -26.60
N LEU A 168 -0.12 2.67 -27.85
CA LEU A 168 -0.92 3.54 -28.72
C LEU A 168 -2.28 2.97 -29.10
N ASN A 169 -2.46 1.65 -29.09
CA ASN A 169 -3.70 1.02 -29.54
C ASN A 169 -4.58 0.66 -28.34
N PRO A 170 -5.76 1.30 -28.18
CA PRO A 170 -6.64 1.05 -27.03
C PRO A 170 -7.14 -0.40 -26.98
N ARG A 171 -7.34 -1.06 -28.13
CA ARG A 171 -7.74 -2.48 -28.17
C ARG A 171 -6.65 -3.38 -27.62
N ARG A 172 -5.37 -3.12 -27.95
CA ARG A 172 -4.24 -3.86 -27.40
C ARG A 172 -4.08 -3.62 -25.90
N ILE A 173 -4.31 -2.38 -25.44
CA ILE A 173 -4.29 -2.03 -24.01
C ILE A 173 -5.38 -2.79 -23.26
N LEU A 174 -6.61 -2.79 -23.78
CA LEU A 174 -7.74 -3.52 -23.18
C LEU A 174 -7.51 -5.04 -23.20
N LEU A 175 -6.97 -5.60 -24.28
CA LEU A 175 -6.61 -7.02 -24.34
C LEU A 175 -5.55 -7.36 -23.30
N ALA A 176 -4.47 -6.58 -23.19
CA ALA A 176 -3.45 -6.77 -22.18
C ALA A 176 -4.01 -6.65 -20.76
N ALA A 177 -4.95 -5.73 -20.53
CA ALA A 177 -5.62 -5.58 -19.24
C ALA A 177 -6.50 -6.81 -18.94
N GLY A 178 -7.24 -7.31 -19.92
CA GLY A 178 -7.98 -8.56 -19.81
C GLY A 178 -7.09 -9.76 -19.49
N CYS A 179 -5.92 -9.87 -20.12
CA CYS A 179 -4.93 -10.90 -19.81
C CYS A 179 -4.40 -10.80 -18.38
N MET A 180 -4.02 -9.60 -17.91
CA MET A 180 -3.56 -9.41 -16.53
C MET A 180 -4.67 -9.70 -15.50
N PHE A 181 -5.90 -9.33 -15.83
CA PHE A 181 -7.07 -9.66 -15.01
C PHE A 181 -7.32 -11.17 -14.95
N ALA A 182 -7.18 -11.88 -16.07
CA ALA A 182 -7.28 -13.33 -16.11
C ALA A 182 -6.16 -14.01 -15.29
N VAL A 183 -4.92 -13.50 -15.35
CA VAL A 183 -3.82 -13.98 -14.49
C VAL A 183 -4.18 -13.80 -13.02
N LEU A 184 -4.72 -12.64 -12.63
CA LEU A 184 -5.15 -12.41 -11.25
C LEU A 184 -6.28 -13.35 -10.82
N ALA A 185 -7.24 -13.64 -11.71
CA ALA A 185 -8.30 -14.63 -11.44
C ALA A 185 -7.76 -16.05 -11.29
N ILE A 186 -6.75 -16.43 -12.06
CA ILE A 186 -6.07 -17.72 -11.86
C ILE A 186 -5.39 -17.74 -10.49
N VAL A 187 -4.70 -16.67 -10.09
CA VAL A 187 -4.07 -16.58 -8.76
C VAL A 187 -5.12 -16.70 -7.65
N GLU A 188 -6.25 -16.00 -7.77
CA GLU A 188 -7.35 -16.09 -6.80
C GLU A 188 -7.90 -17.52 -6.66
N VAL A 189 -8.19 -18.20 -7.78
CA VAL A 189 -8.80 -19.55 -7.77
C VAL A 189 -7.82 -20.64 -7.35
N THR A 190 -6.52 -20.46 -7.61
CA THR A 190 -5.50 -21.48 -7.28
C THR A 190 -4.93 -21.33 -5.87
N SER A 191 -5.24 -20.22 -5.18
CA SER A 191 -4.74 -19.96 -3.84
C SER A 191 -5.73 -20.43 -2.77
N PRO A 192 -5.26 -21.12 -1.71
CA PRO A 192 -6.12 -21.57 -0.60
C PRO A 192 -6.88 -20.42 0.09
N ASP A 193 -6.23 -19.26 0.18
CA ASP A 193 -6.70 -18.08 0.92
C ASP A 193 -7.14 -16.93 -0.02
N HIS A 194 -7.56 -17.24 -1.24
CA HIS A 194 -7.79 -16.22 -2.29
C HIS A 194 -6.55 -15.31 -2.46
N LEU A 195 -6.73 -13.98 -2.53
CA LEU A 195 -5.62 -13.02 -2.53
C LEU A 195 -5.07 -12.73 -1.13
N ALA A 196 -5.61 -13.32 -0.06
CA ALA A 196 -5.13 -13.12 1.30
C ALA A 196 -3.81 -13.89 1.53
N LEU A 197 -2.68 -13.21 1.40
CA LEU A 197 -1.33 -13.67 1.80
C LEU A 197 -0.75 -14.92 1.09
N SER A 198 -1.25 -15.29 -0.08
CA SER A 198 -0.72 -16.42 -0.87
C SER A 198 0.22 -16.00 -2.01
N GLY A 199 0.24 -14.71 -2.39
CA GLY A 199 0.67 -14.32 -3.74
C GLY A 199 1.89 -13.43 -3.86
N GLY A 200 2.24 -12.58 -2.88
CA GLY A 200 3.33 -11.60 -2.99
C GLY A 200 3.44 -10.96 -4.39
N LEU A 201 4.43 -11.40 -5.17
CA LEU A 201 4.65 -11.01 -6.57
C LEU A 201 3.57 -11.49 -7.57
N ALA A 202 3.04 -12.71 -7.43
CA ALA A 202 1.99 -13.24 -8.31
C ALA A 202 0.71 -12.41 -8.26
N ARG A 203 0.45 -11.78 -7.11
CA ARG A 203 -0.63 -10.80 -6.89
C ARG A 203 -0.24 -9.41 -7.38
N LEU A 204 0.92 -8.91 -6.95
CA LEU A 204 1.43 -7.58 -7.29
C LEU A 204 1.60 -7.35 -8.80
N VAL A 205 2.24 -8.28 -9.52
CA VAL A 205 2.61 -8.09 -10.94
C VAL A 205 1.40 -7.78 -11.83
N PRO A 206 0.32 -8.59 -11.84
CA PRO A 206 -0.85 -8.29 -12.67
C PRO A 206 -1.53 -6.98 -12.26
N GLU A 207 -1.65 -6.69 -10.96
CA GLU A 207 -2.32 -5.49 -10.46
C GLU A 207 -1.55 -4.20 -10.76
N PHE A 208 -0.23 -4.23 -10.53
CA PHE A 208 0.63 -3.11 -10.87
C PHE A 208 0.62 -2.87 -12.39
N MET A 209 0.65 -3.93 -13.20
CA MET A 209 0.51 -3.82 -14.66
C MET A 209 -0.86 -3.26 -15.06
N LEU A 210 -1.96 -3.67 -14.41
CA LEU A 210 -3.28 -3.07 -14.62
C LEU A 210 -3.23 -1.56 -14.41
N GLY A 211 -2.58 -1.09 -13.34
CA GLY A 211 -2.33 0.33 -13.10
C GLY A 211 -1.63 1.04 -14.26
N VAL A 212 -0.55 0.44 -14.78
CA VAL A 212 0.21 0.94 -15.94
C VAL A 212 -0.70 1.05 -17.17
N LEU A 213 -1.47 0.01 -17.46
CA LEU A 213 -2.37 -0.07 -18.61
C LEU A 213 -3.51 0.95 -18.51
N LEU A 214 -4.09 1.15 -17.33
CA LEU A 214 -5.12 2.16 -17.07
C LEU A 214 -4.61 3.58 -17.36
N CYS A 215 -3.38 3.89 -16.93
CA CYS A 215 -2.78 5.19 -17.21
C CYS A 215 -2.56 5.41 -18.71
N ARG A 216 -2.18 4.37 -19.46
CA ARG A 216 -2.01 4.46 -20.91
C ARG A 216 -3.33 4.55 -21.66
N LEU A 217 -4.33 3.79 -21.22
CA LEU A 217 -5.70 3.88 -21.74
C LEU A 217 -6.21 5.31 -21.62
N ARG A 218 -6.08 5.91 -20.44
CA ARG A 218 -6.43 7.32 -20.19
C ARG A 218 -5.74 8.30 -21.16
N ARG A 219 -4.48 8.06 -21.53
CA ARG A 219 -3.73 8.96 -22.42
C ARG A 219 -4.16 8.84 -23.87
N VAL A 220 -4.56 7.65 -24.31
CA VAL A 220 -5.03 7.40 -25.67
C VAL A 220 -6.50 7.84 -25.82
N SER A 221 -7.30 7.75 -24.76
CA SER A 221 -8.70 8.20 -24.72
C SER A 221 -8.83 9.72 -24.51
N ILE A 222 -8.25 10.52 -25.41
CA ILE A 222 -8.16 11.99 -25.27
C ILE A 222 -9.55 12.65 -25.18
N ASP A 223 -10.54 12.14 -25.92
CA ASP A 223 -11.90 12.70 -25.96
C ASP A 223 -12.77 12.30 -24.75
N TYR A 224 -12.32 11.32 -23.95
CA TYR A 224 -13.06 10.86 -22.80
C TYR A 224 -12.75 11.71 -21.56
N HIS A 225 -13.77 12.38 -21.04
CA HIS A 225 -13.64 13.32 -19.93
C HIS A 225 -14.11 12.75 -18.58
N GLY A 226 -14.42 11.46 -18.53
CA GLY A 226 -15.03 10.81 -17.36
C GLY A 226 -16.55 10.95 -17.31
N TYR A 227 -17.18 10.15 -16.44
CA TYR A 227 -18.60 10.18 -16.13
C TYR A 227 -18.82 10.53 -14.66
N ARG A 228 -19.82 11.36 -14.35
CA ARG A 228 -20.02 11.97 -13.01
C ARG A 228 -20.16 10.94 -11.89
N TRP A 229 -20.75 9.79 -12.18
CA TRP A 229 -21.02 8.75 -11.20
C TRP A 229 -20.13 7.52 -11.36
N ALA A 230 -19.07 7.61 -12.16
CA ALA A 230 -18.21 6.47 -12.43
C ALA A 230 -17.54 5.94 -11.15
N ALA A 231 -17.02 6.80 -10.28
CA ALA A 231 -16.40 6.36 -9.03
C ALA A 231 -17.43 5.75 -8.04
N LEU A 232 -18.69 6.24 -8.04
CA LEU A 232 -19.76 5.62 -7.24
C LEU A 232 -20.13 4.24 -7.76
N LEU A 233 -20.26 4.08 -9.09
CA LEU A 233 -20.49 2.77 -9.71
C LEU A 233 -19.33 1.83 -9.41
N SER A 234 -18.09 2.30 -9.50
CA SER A 234 -16.90 1.52 -9.11
C SER A 234 -16.91 1.14 -7.63
N THR A 235 -17.39 2.02 -6.75
CA THR A 235 -17.56 1.71 -5.32
C THR A 235 -18.61 0.61 -5.11
N ALA A 236 -19.71 0.64 -5.88
CA ALA A 236 -20.71 -0.43 -5.85
C ALA A 236 -20.13 -1.76 -6.35
N VAL A 237 -19.30 -1.75 -7.40
CA VAL A 237 -18.59 -2.95 -7.87
C VAL A 237 -17.66 -3.50 -6.78
N CYS A 238 -16.93 -2.64 -6.07
CA CYS A 238 -16.12 -3.06 -4.92
C CYS A 238 -16.98 -3.72 -3.83
N ALA A 239 -18.11 -3.10 -3.48
CA ALA A 239 -19.02 -3.62 -2.46
C ALA A 239 -19.61 -4.99 -2.85
N VAL A 240 -19.98 -5.16 -4.13
CA VAL A 240 -20.43 -6.44 -4.68
C VAL A 240 -19.32 -7.49 -4.63
N GLY A 241 -18.09 -7.14 -5.01
CA GLY A 241 -16.93 -8.06 -4.91
C GLY A 241 -16.71 -8.56 -3.48
N ILE A 242 -16.77 -7.66 -2.50
CA ILE A 242 -16.66 -8.01 -1.08
C ILE A 242 -17.79 -8.93 -0.65
N ALA A 243 -19.04 -8.59 -0.98
CA ALA A 243 -20.22 -9.37 -0.61
C ALA A 243 -20.26 -10.76 -1.26
N LEU A 244 -19.77 -10.88 -2.49
CA LEU A 244 -19.70 -12.14 -3.25
C LEU A 244 -18.42 -12.93 -2.99
N HIS A 245 -17.55 -12.48 -2.09
CA HIS A 245 -16.30 -13.15 -1.81
C HIS A 245 -15.36 -13.26 -3.04
N ALA A 246 -15.46 -12.32 -3.98
CA ALA A 246 -14.71 -12.27 -5.23
C ALA A 246 -13.71 -11.11 -5.23
N ASP A 247 -12.44 -11.40 -4.94
CA ASP A 247 -11.37 -10.41 -4.78
C ASP A 247 -11.05 -9.70 -6.09
N THR A 248 -10.97 -10.45 -7.18
CA THR A 248 -10.77 -9.88 -8.53
C THR A 248 -11.86 -8.89 -8.90
N LEU A 249 -13.11 -9.11 -8.49
CA LEU A 249 -14.19 -8.16 -8.73
C LEU A 249 -13.99 -6.86 -7.95
N PHE A 250 -13.47 -6.94 -6.72
CA PHE A 250 -13.03 -5.75 -5.99
C PHE A 250 -11.90 -5.04 -6.73
N VAL A 251 -10.87 -5.75 -7.21
CA VAL A 251 -9.75 -5.15 -7.95
C VAL A 251 -10.23 -4.44 -9.22
N LEU A 252 -11.21 -5.01 -9.92
CA LEU A 252 -11.87 -4.36 -11.06
C LEU A 252 -12.56 -3.05 -10.66
N GLY A 253 -13.30 -3.07 -9.54
CA GLY A 253 -13.90 -1.88 -8.95
C GLY A 253 -12.86 -0.82 -8.58
N ALA A 254 -11.78 -1.21 -7.91
CA ALA A 254 -10.69 -0.32 -7.53
C ALA A 254 -9.99 0.30 -8.75
N ALA A 255 -9.72 -0.50 -9.79
CA ALA A 255 -9.20 -0.04 -11.08
C ALA A 255 -10.13 1.01 -11.73
N GLY A 256 -11.44 0.74 -11.76
CA GLY A 256 -12.44 1.69 -12.26
C GLY A 256 -12.50 2.97 -11.43
N MET A 257 -12.37 2.88 -10.11
CA MET A 257 -12.33 4.02 -9.20
C MET A 257 -11.09 4.88 -9.43
N ILE A 258 -9.91 4.26 -9.59
CA ILE A 258 -8.66 4.99 -9.89
C ILE A 258 -8.77 5.70 -11.24
N LEU A 259 -9.27 5.02 -12.27
CA LEU A 259 -9.44 5.61 -13.60
C LEU A 259 -10.45 6.78 -13.56
N SER A 260 -11.61 6.59 -12.94
CA SER A 260 -12.65 7.62 -12.85
C SER A 260 -12.20 8.86 -12.08
N LEU A 261 -11.58 8.68 -10.91
CA LEU A 261 -11.04 9.76 -10.08
C LEU A 261 -9.83 10.48 -10.70
N SER A 262 -9.22 9.91 -11.73
CA SER A 262 -8.19 10.59 -12.51
C SER A 262 -8.75 11.63 -13.49
N TYR A 263 -10.07 11.64 -13.71
CA TYR A 263 -10.78 12.66 -14.49
C TYR A 263 -11.47 13.69 -13.58
N ARG A 264 -11.69 14.90 -14.09
CA ARG A 264 -12.19 16.03 -13.29
C ARG A 264 -13.71 16.04 -13.09
N LYS A 265 -14.48 15.24 -13.82
CA LYS A 265 -15.95 15.30 -13.85
C LYS A 265 -16.65 14.51 -12.73
N ASP A 266 -15.93 13.70 -11.98
CA ASP A 266 -16.52 12.79 -10.99
C ASP A 266 -17.06 13.52 -9.74
N ALA A 267 -18.21 13.06 -9.22
CA ALA A 267 -18.85 13.65 -8.04
C ALA A 267 -18.06 13.41 -6.75
N LEU A 268 -17.48 12.22 -6.57
CA LEU A 268 -16.67 11.88 -5.39
C LEU A 268 -15.36 12.64 -5.37
N ALA A 269 -14.85 13.04 -6.54
CA ALA A 269 -13.62 13.83 -6.63
C ALA A 269 -13.69 15.12 -5.79
N LYS A 270 -14.87 15.76 -5.65
CA LYS A 270 -15.03 16.95 -4.81
C LYS A 270 -14.83 16.66 -3.33
N VAL A 271 -15.49 15.61 -2.83
CA VAL A 271 -15.38 15.17 -1.43
C VAL A 271 -13.96 14.71 -1.14
N LEU A 272 -13.39 13.87 -1.99
CA LEU A 272 -12.02 13.37 -1.87
C LEU A 272 -10.95 14.44 -2.08
N SER A 273 -11.29 15.63 -2.58
CA SER A 273 -10.35 16.77 -2.65
C SER A 273 -10.38 17.64 -1.40
N PHE A 274 -11.14 17.28 -0.36
CA PHE A 274 -11.16 18.01 0.90
C PHE A 274 -9.78 17.99 1.57
N ARG A 275 -9.33 19.15 2.07
CA ARG A 275 -7.95 19.37 2.54
C ARG A 275 -7.52 18.36 3.61
N LEU A 276 -8.40 18.03 4.55
CA LEU A 276 -8.09 17.05 5.59
C LEU A 276 -7.89 15.65 5.03
N LEU A 277 -8.75 15.20 4.10
CA LEU A 277 -8.61 13.89 3.47
C LEU A 277 -7.33 13.80 2.63
N VAL A 278 -6.99 14.88 1.93
CA VAL A 278 -5.74 14.95 1.16
C VAL A 278 -4.55 14.86 2.10
N PHE A 279 -4.53 15.63 3.19
CA PHE A 279 -3.46 15.58 4.20
C PHE A 279 -3.31 14.17 4.80
N LEU A 280 -4.42 13.56 5.22
CA LEU A 280 -4.43 12.19 5.73
C LEU A 280 -3.97 11.17 4.67
N GLY A 281 -4.30 11.43 3.39
CA GLY A 281 -3.80 10.68 2.23
C GLY A 281 -2.31 10.87 1.95
N GLU A 282 -1.73 12.03 2.27
CA GLU A 282 -0.29 12.29 2.13
C GLU A 282 0.53 11.49 3.15
N ILE A 283 0.02 11.38 4.38
CA ILE A 283 0.61 10.62 5.49
C ILE A 283 0.17 9.15 5.52
N SER A 284 -0.68 8.70 4.58
CA SER A 284 -1.27 7.35 4.59
C SER A 284 -0.22 6.24 4.59
N TYR A 285 0.94 6.50 3.99
CA TYR A 285 2.08 5.58 4.02
C TYR A 285 2.62 5.40 5.45
N CYS A 286 2.79 6.51 6.20
CA CYS A 286 3.20 6.45 7.59
C CYS A 286 2.13 5.77 8.46
N ILE A 287 0.84 6.01 8.21
CA ILE A 287 -0.26 5.31 8.89
C ILE A 287 -0.13 3.81 8.66
N TYR A 288 0.03 3.40 7.40
CA TYR A 288 0.15 1.99 7.01
C TYR A 288 1.34 1.29 7.68
N ILE A 289 2.54 1.87 7.59
CA ILE A 289 3.75 1.16 8.02
C ILE A 289 3.95 1.16 9.54
N VAL A 290 3.43 2.17 10.24
CA VAL A 290 3.60 2.30 11.70
C VAL A 290 2.58 1.47 12.48
N GLN A 291 1.43 1.12 11.89
CA GLN A 291 0.23 0.64 12.60
C GLN A 291 0.46 -0.54 13.56
N ARG A 292 1.42 -1.42 13.23
CA ARG A 292 1.71 -2.60 14.04
C ARG A 292 2.42 -2.26 15.34
N ILE A 293 3.18 -1.17 15.39
CA ILE A 293 3.95 -0.77 16.57
C ILE A 293 3.01 -0.31 17.70
N PRO A 294 2.11 0.67 17.53
CA PRO A 294 1.10 0.98 18.53
C PRO A 294 0.26 -0.24 18.91
N GLN A 295 -0.12 -1.07 17.93
CA GLN A 295 -0.92 -2.26 18.18
C GLN A 295 -0.21 -3.25 19.12
N TYR A 296 1.09 -3.49 18.91
CA TYR A 296 1.90 -4.38 19.73
C TYR A 296 1.98 -3.88 21.18
N PHE A 297 2.32 -2.60 21.37
CA PHE A 297 2.38 -2.00 22.71
C PHE A 297 1.01 -1.92 23.39
N PHE A 298 -0.06 -1.67 22.62
CA PHE A 298 -1.42 -1.65 23.13
C PHE A 298 -1.85 -3.03 23.62
N GLY A 299 -1.56 -4.10 22.86
CA GLY A 299 -1.81 -5.47 23.28
C GLY A 299 -1.07 -5.83 24.57
N PHE A 300 0.20 -5.44 24.68
CA PHE A 300 0.97 -5.62 25.91
C PHE A 300 0.37 -4.84 27.09
N GLY A 301 0.07 -3.54 26.92
CA GLY A 301 -0.53 -2.71 27.96
C GLY A 301 -1.88 -3.25 28.43
N ARG A 302 -2.73 -3.69 27.49
CA ARG A 302 -4.01 -4.34 27.77
C ARG A 302 -3.84 -5.61 28.62
N SER A 303 -2.80 -6.40 28.38
CA SER A 303 -2.52 -7.61 29.19
C SER A 303 -2.09 -7.31 30.64
N ARG A 304 -1.66 -6.07 30.93
CA ARG A 304 -1.09 -5.68 32.24
C ARG A 304 -1.96 -4.71 33.02
N ILE A 305 -2.83 -3.95 32.35
CA ILE A 305 -3.66 -2.90 32.96
C ILE A 305 -5.13 -3.32 32.84
N PRO A 306 -5.75 -3.85 33.92
CA PRO A 306 -7.14 -4.33 33.88
C PRO A 306 -8.11 -3.28 33.34
N TYR A 307 -7.95 -2.02 33.75
CA TYR A 307 -8.79 -0.92 33.28
C TYR A 307 -8.81 -0.78 31.74
N VAL A 308 -7.69 -1.02 31.05
CA VAL A 308 -7.63 -0.97 29.57
C VAL A 308 -8.33 -2.18 28.96
N ALA A 309 -8.21 -3.35 29.57
CA ALA A 309 -8.89 -4.57 29.11
C ALA A 309 -10.41 -4.48 29.27
N ASP A 310 -10.88 -3.85 30.34
CA ASP A 310 -12.31 -3.71 30.69
C ASP A 310 -13.01 -2.58 29.92
N MET A 311 -12.26 -1.71 29.23
CA MET A 311 -12.86 -0.67 28.37
C MET A 311 -13.72 -1.28 27.25
N PRO A 312 -14.82 -0.63 26.84
CA PRO A 312 -15.56 -1.04 25.65
C PRO A 312 -14.65 -1.11 24.42
N GLY A 313 -14.83 -2.13 23.57
CA GLY A 313 -13.97 -2.36 22.38
C GLY A 313 -13.88 -1.14 21.45
N ALA A 314 -14.97 -0.40 21.28
CA ALA A 314 -14.98 0.84 20.48
C ALA A 314 -14.08 1.94 21.08
N MET A 315 -14.03 2.07 22.41
CA MET A 315 -13.16 3.03 23.09
C MET A 315 -11.69 2.63 22.92
N GLN A 316 -11.38 1.33 23.04
CA GLN A 316 -10.04 0.80 22.80
C GLN A 316 -9.58 1.04 21.35
N ALA A 317 -10.46 0.79 20.37
CA ALA A 317 -10.19 1.05 18.95
C ALA A 317 -9.94 2.53 18.67
N LEU A 318 -10.75 3.44 19.25
CA LEU A 318 -10.55 4.88 19.10
C LEU A 318 -9.23 5.36 19.72
N LEU A 319 -8.87 4.84 20.89
CA LEU A 319 -7.61 5.13 21.55
C LEU A 319 -6.43 4.66 20.69
N LEU A 320 -6.46 3.41 20.20
CA LEU A 320 -5.43 2.86 19.34
C LEU A 320 -5.32 3.64 18.01
N LEU A 321 -6.43 4.08 17.43
CA LEU A 321 -6.45 4.92 16.24
C LEU A 321 -5.81 6.28 16.48
N SER A 322 -6.12 6.89 17.62
CA SER A 322 -5.53 8.19 18.00
C SER A 322 -4.01 8.08 18.16
N ILE A 323 -3.53 7.02 18.85
CA ILE A 323 -2.10 6.75 19.01
C ILE A 323 -1.44 6.47 17.65
N THR A 324 -2.10 5.69 16.78
CA THR A 324 -1.58 5.34 15.46
C THR A 324 -1.46 6.57 14.55
N ILE A 325 -2.48 7.42 14.51
CA ILE A 325 -2.44 8.67 13.73
C ILE A 325 -1.38 9.61 14.28
N ALA A 326 -1.26 9.75 15.61
CA ALA A 326 -0.21 10.57 16.23
C ALA A 326 1.19 10.07 15.88
N ALA A 327 1.44 8.75 15.97
CA ALA A 327 2.70 8.13 15.59
C ALA A 327 3.00 8.32 14.09
N ALA A 328 1.99 8.20 13.23
CA ALA A 328 2.14 8.43 11.79
C ALA A 328 2.49 9.88 11.45
N ILE A 329 1.85 10.86 12.11
CA ILE A 329 2.16 12.29 11.96
C ILE A 329 3.59 12.56 12.40
N LEU A 330 4.01 12.03 13.56
CA LEU A 330 5.36 12.17 14.07
C LEU A 330 6.37 11.59 13.06
N LEU A 331 6.17 10.35 12.62
CA LEU A 331 7.03 9.68 11.64
C LEU A 331 7.12 10.46 10.32
N HIS A 332 6.00 10.99 9.85
CA HIS A 332 5.94 11.76 8.61
C HIS A 332 6.80 13.03 8.67
N PHE A 333 6.66 13.83 9.72
CA PHE A 333 7.34 15.11 9.83
C PHE A 333 8.79 15.01 10.33
N THR A 334 9.13 13.99 11.12
CA THR A 334 10.47 13.84 11.71
C THR A 334 11.40 12.96 10.90
N VAL A 335 10.86 11.99 10.13
CA VAL A 335 11.67 11.03 9.36
C VAL A 335 11.37 11.14 7.88
N GLU A 336 10.13 10.86 7.47
CA GLU A 336 9.80 10.66 6.05
C GLU A 336 10.07 11.92 5.22
N LYS A 337 9.47 13.05 5.58
CA LYS A 337 9.61 14.33 4.87
C LYS A 337 11.04 14.88 4.88
N PRO A 338 11.76 14.97 6.01
CA PRO A 338 13.12 15.50 6.04
C PRO A 338 14.12 14.60 5.31
N MET A 339 14.06 13.27 5.52
CA MET A 339 14.96 12.34 4.82
C MET A 339 14.68 12.31 3.32
N ARG A 340 13.40 12.36 2.92
CA ARG A 340 13.04 12.49 1.51
C ARG A 340 13.63 13.75 0.89
N SER A 341 13.56 14.89 1.58
CA SER A 341 14.13 16.14 1.09
C SER A 341 15.66 16.06 1.00
N TRP A 342 16.30 15.53 2.05
CA TRP A 342 17.75 15.41 2.14
C TRP A 342 18.33 14.49 1.06
N ILE A 343 17.80 13.26 0.92
CA ILE A 343 18.25 12.29 -0.11
C ILE A 343 18.10 12.90 -1.51
N ASN A 344 16.92 13.46 -1.81
CA ASN A 344 16.69 14.07 -3.13
C ASN A 344 17.60 15.28 -3.39
N ARG A 345 17.97 16.06 -2.37
CA ARG A 345 18.95 17.15 -2.52
C ARG A 345 20.35 16.62 -2.79
N GLN A 346 20.83 15.64 -2.02
CA GLN A 346 22.18 15.09 -2.18
C GLN A 346 22.37 14.45 -3.56
N PHE A 347 21.44 13.59 -3.96
CA PHE A 347 21.57 12.84 -5.21
C PHE A 347 21.03 13.59 -6.43
N GLY A 348 20.06 14.52 -6.25
CA GLY A 348 19.52 15.35 -7.32
C GLY A 348 20.39 16.58 -7.66
N ALA A 349 21.04 17.22 -6.68
CA ALA A 349 21.93 18.36 -6.93
C ALA A 349 23.27 17.95 -7.55
N THR A 350 23.78 16.78 -7.17
CA THR A 350 25.05 16.25 -7.68
C THR A 350 25.00 16.02 -9.19
N ARG A 351 23.85 15.61 -9.76
CA ARG A 351 23.70 15.34 -11.19
C ARG A 351 23.48 16.55 -12.09
N ARG A 352 22.79 17.60 -11.63
CA ARG A 352 22.72 18.86 -12.38
C ARG A 352 24.12 19.47 -12.58
N ARG A 353 25.00 19.33 -11.58
CA ARG A 353 26.41 19.74 -11.68
C ARG A 353 27.21 18.90 -12.66
N THR A 354 26.95 17.60 -12.79
CA THR A 354 27.65 16.73 -13.75
C THR A 354 27.17 16.98 -15.19
N GLN A 355 25.87 17.22 -15.39
CA GLN A 355 25.33 17.55 -16.72
C GLN A 355 25.83 18.91 -17.23
N LEU A 356 25.95 19.91 -16.36
CA LEU A 356 26.53 21.23 -16.71
C LEU A 356 28.04 21.22 -16.95
N LYS A 357 28.76 20.17 -16.53
CA LYS A 357 30.20 19.98 -16.82
C LYS A 357 30.46 19.12 -18.05
N ALA A 358 29.43 18.43 -18.56
CA ALA A 358 29.50 17.57 -19.73
C ALA A 358 28.87 18.20 -20.98
N SER A 359 28.24 19.37 -20.83
CA SER A 359 27.87 20.33 -21.88
C SER A 359 28.92 21.43 -21.97
#